data_AF-A0A0K1EP51-F1
#
_entry.id   AF-A0A0K1EP51-F1
#
_cell.length_a   1.000
_cell.length_b   1.000
_cell.length_c   1.000
_cell.angle_alpha   90.00
_cell.angle_beta   90.00
_cell.angle_gamma   90.00
#
_symmetry.space_group_name_H-M   'P 1'
#
loop_
_entity.id
_entity.type
_entity.pdbx_description
1 polymer ?
#
loop_
_entity_poly.entity_id
_entity_poly.type
_entity_poly.pdbx_seq_one_letter_code
_entity_poly.pdbx_strand_id
1 'polypeptide(L)'
;MFLLLFSSMVVAIGLVGCGDDDEGQPLDASCFDYGSFQVGTEEVSLRRDVMPVLQASCTFGNSCHGTISGSQGLVYLGPVQGVPPSIQHLQAVLDQTLDVMPVLKAGMPLITAGNAEQSFLMHKADNTLACGKLECAANDACGAPMPYQRDLASAEDRNKIRRWIAQGAKLN
;
A
#
# COMPACT_ATOMS: atom_id res chain seq x y z
N MET A 1 -33.58 16.65 -65.62
CA MET A 1 -32.64 15.64 -66.15
C MET A 1 -31.22 16.12 -65.83
N PHE A 2 -30.47 15.36 -65.03
CA PHE A 2 -29.11 15.61 -64.46
C PHE A 2 -28.98 16.76 -63.44
N LEU A 3 -28.99 16.54 -62.11
CA LEU A 3 -28.00 15.92 -61.19
C LEU A 3 -26.60 16.56 -61.23
N LEU A 4 -26.15 17.16 -60.11
CA LEU A 4 -24.91 16.79 -59.40
C LEU A 4 -24.71 17.58 -58.09
N LEU A 5 -24.66 16.83 -57.00
CA LEU A 5 -24.20 17.20 -55.65
C LEU A 5 -22.68 17.33 -55.64
N PHE A 6 -22.12 18.32 -54.95
CA PHE A 6 -20.75 18.25 -54.43
C PHE A 6 -20.65 18.93 -53.06
N SER A 7 -20.64 18.10 -52.01
CA SER A 7 -20.15 18.46 -50.67
C SER A 7 -18.65 18.70 -50.72
N SER A 8 -18.19 19.82 -50.15
CA SER A 8 -16.77 20.04 -49.84
C SER A 8 -16.60 20.01 -48.32
N MET A 9 -15.91 18.97 -47.85
CA MET A 9 -15.55 18.76 -46.44
C MET A 9 -14.13 19.28 -46.25
N VAL A 10 -13.94 20.26 -45.38
CA VAL A 10 -12.63 20.82 -45.04
C VAL A 10 -12.07 20.02 -43.86
N VAL A 11 -10.96 19.32 -44.09
CA VAL A 11 -10.17 18.66 -43.04
C VAL A 11 -9.02 19.58 -42.66
N ALA A 12 -9.04 20.07 -41.41
CA ALA A 12 -7.92 20.78 -40.82
C ALA A 12 -7.01 19.81 -40.07
N ILE A 13 -5.72 19.87 -40.39
CA ILE A 13 -4.63 19.09 -39.80
C ILE A 13 -4.03 19.85 -38.62
N GLY A 14 -3.72 19.13 -37.54
CA GLY A 14 -2.46 19.32 -36.80
C GLY A 14 -2.56 19.95 -35.41
N LEU A 15 -2.29 19.13 -34.39
CA LEU A 15 -1.42 19.50 -33.27
C LEU A 15 -0.51 18.31 -32.96
N VAL A 16 0.78 18.54 -33.15
CA VAL A 16 1.91 17.69 -32.72
C VAL A 16 2.07 17.85 -31.21
N GLY A 17 2.18 16.73 -30.49
CA GLY A 17 2.70 16.66 -29.13
C GLY A 17 3.64 15.46 -29.02
N CYS A 18 4.94 15.73 -28.84
CA CYS A 18 6.01 14.75 -28.68
C CYS A 18 6.02 14.14 -27.27
N GLY A 19 6.46 12.88 -27.15
CA GLY A 19 6.87 12.29 -25.88
C GLY A 19 6.94 10.76 -25.95
N ASP A 20 8.11 10.28 -26.35
CA ASP A 20 8.65 8.91 -26.39
C ASP A 20 7.77 7.73 -25.91
N ASP A 21 7.65 6.75 -26.80
CA ASP A 21 7.17 5.40 -26.54
C ASP A 21 8.14 4.66 -25.60
N ASP A 22 7.99 4.86 -24.29
CA ASP A 22 8.39 3.85 -23.32
C ASP A 22 7.19 2.90 -23.20
N GLU A 23 7.23 1.78 -23.94
CA GLU A 23 6.35 0.63 -23.70
C GLU A 23 6.73 0.00 -22.34
N GLY A 24 6.58 0.76 -21.26
CA GLY A 24 6.34 0.21 -19.95
C GLY A 24 5.07 -0.60 -20.07
N GLN A 25 5.18 -1.92 -19.93
CA GLN A 25 4.02 -2.80 -19.85
C GLN A 25 2.96 -2.12 -18.97
N PRO A 26 1.69 -2.06 -19.38
CA PRO A 26 0.67 -1.45 -18.54
C PRO A 26 0.76 -2.13 -17.18
N LEU A 27 1.09 -1.37 -16.15
CA LEU A 27 0.83 -1.81 -14.78
C LEU A 27 -0.62 -2.28 -14.82
N ASP A 28 -0.85 -3.54 -14.45
CA ASP A 28 -2.23 -4.03 -14.29
C ASP A 28 -2.96 -2.96 -13.48
N ALA A 29 -4.10 -2.47 -13.98
CA ALA A 29 -4.83 -1.35 -13.37
C ALA A 29 -5.22 -1.62 -11.90
N SER A 30 -5.03 -2.85 -11.43
CA SER A 30 -5.13 -3.29 -10.05
C SER A 30 -3.93 -2.89 -9.14
N CYS A 31 -2.79 -2.51 -9.71
CA CYS A 31 -1.55 -2.24 -8.98
C CYS A 31 -1.45 -0.76 -8.55
N PHE A 32 -1.19 -0.53 -7.26
CA PHE A 32 -0.95 0.82 -6.75
C PHE A 32 0.36 1.39 -7.33
N ASP A 33 0.27 2.59 -7.90
CA ASP A 33 1.41 3.34 -8.40
C ASP A 33 2.04 4.19 -7.27
N TYR A 34 3.19 3.75 -6.78
CA TYR A 34 3.95 4.47 -5.76
C TYR A 34 4.68 5.71 -6.31
N GLY A 35 4.90 5.78 -7.64
CA GLY A 35 5.56 6.92 -8.28
C GLY A 35 4.70 8.19 -8.27
N SER A 36 3.36 8.04 -8.34
CA SER A 36 2.41 9.15 -8.22
C SER A 36 2.05 9.51 -6.78
N PHE A 37 2.48 8.72 -5.79
CA PHE A 37 2.16 8.98 -4.39
C PHE A 37 2.95 10.17 -3.83
N GLN A 38 2.23 11.21 -3.41
CA GLN A 38 2.80 12.37 -2.75
C GLN A 38 2.83 12.18 -1.23
N VAL A 39 4.05 12.12 -0.68
CA VAL A 39 4.28 11.99 0.77
C VAL A 39 3.71 13.19 1.55
N GLY A 40 3.78 14.39 0.96
CA GLY A 40 3.46 15.64 1.68
C GLY A 40 4.54 16.03 2.70
N THR A 41 4.35 17.17 3.35
CA THR A 41 5.29 17.73 4.34
C THR A 41 4.77 17.69 5.78
N GLU A 42 3.49 17.37 5.97
CA GLU A 42 2.89 17.25 7.29
C GLU A 42 3.44 16.02 8.02
N GLU A 43 3.83 16.20 9.27
CA GLU A 43 4.35 15.12 10.10
C GLU A 43 3.24 14.13 10.48
N VAL A 44 3.46 12.85 10.16
CA VAL A 44 2.56 11.75 10.51
C VAL A 44 3.11 11.00 11.72
N SER A 45 2.28 10.85 12.74
CA SER A 45 2.61 10.14 13.98
C SER A 45 2.10 8.71 13.96
N LEU A 46 2.95 7.77 14.39
CA LEU A 46 2.55 6.38 14.58
C LEU A 46 1.35 6.28 15.54
N ARG A 47 1.35 7.05 16.62
CA ARG A 47 0.30 7.03 17.66
C ARG A 47 -1.00 7.66 17.18
N ARG A 48 -0.91 8.87 16.62
CA ARG A 48 -2.08 9.71 16.34
C ARG A 48 -2.77 9.31 15.04
N ASP A 49 -2.00 8.99 14.00
CA ASP A 49 -2.52 8.91 12.64
C ASP A 49 -2.55 7.48 12.11
N VAL A 50 -1.51 6.70 12.42
CA VAL A 50 -1.37 5.32 11.90
C VAL A 50 -2.09 4.31 12.79
N MET A 51 -1.94 4.40 14.12
CA MET A 51 -2.54 3.42 15.03
C MET A 51 -4.07 3.33 14.90
N PRO A 52 -4.84 4.42 14.74
CA PRO A 52 -6.28 4.30 14.49
C PRO A 52 -6.62 3.49 13.23
N VAL A 53 -5.82 3.61 12.17
CA VAL A 53 -5.98 2.81 10.95
C VAL A 53 -5.66 1.34 11.22
N LEU A 54 -4.52 1.05 11.84
CA LEU A 54 -4.14 -0.31 12.19
C LEU A 54 -5.16 -0.97 13.13
N GLN A 55 -5.76 -0.20 14.05
CA GLN A 55 -6.79 -0.71 14.95
C GLN A 55 -8.11 -1.02 14.27
N ALA A 56 -8.56 -0.15 13.36
CA ALA A 56 -9.79 -0.36 12.62
C ALA A 56 -9.69 -1.52 11.62
N SER A 57 -8.52 -1.70 11.00
CA SER A 57 -8.36 -2.58 9.85
C SER A 57 -7.54 -3.83 10.15
N CYS A 58 -6.55 -3.78 11.02
CA CYS A 58 -5.60 -4.88 11.23
C CYS A 58 -5.75 -5.54 12.60
N THR A 59 -6.12 -4.79 13.63
CA THR A 59 -6.16 -5.25 15.04
C THR A 59 -7.56 -5.31 15.66
N PHE A 60 -8.60 -5.54 14.85
CA PHE A 60 -9.99 -5.62 15.31
C PHE A 60 -10.32 -6.83 16.23
N GLY A 61 -9.34 -7.69 16.55
CA GLY A 61 -9.48 -8.77 17.52
C GLY A 61 -8.13 -9.43 17.83
N ASN A 62 -8.05 -10.21 18.92
CA ASN A 62 -6.78 -10.83 19.35
C ASN A 62 -6.17 -11.79 18.30
N SER A 63 -7.02 -12.40 17.46
CA SER A 63 -6.61 -13.28 16.36
C SER A 63 -6.04 -12.54 15.16
N CYS A 64 -6.24 -11.23 15.06
CA CYS A 64 -5.87 -10.38 13.94
C CYS A 64 -4.86 -9.35 14.44
N HIS A 65 -3.56 -9.61 14.34
CA HIS A 65 -2.42 -8.71 14.65
C HIS A 65 -2.41 -7.95 16.00
N GLY A 66 -3.35 -8.23 16.91
CA GLY A 66 -3.56 -7.51 18.16
C GLY A 66 -2.80 -8.03 19.38
N THR A 67 -2.03 -9.11 19.22
CA THR A 67 -1.35 -9.83 20.32
C THR A 67 0.17 -9.79 20.14
N ILE A 68 0.89 -9.26 21.12
CA ILE A 68 2.36 -9.08 21.08
C ILE A 68 3.11 -10.40 20.89
N SER A 69 2.63 -11.48 21.51
CA SER A 69 3.23 -12.81 21.42
C SER A 69 2.89 -13.56 20.11
N GLY A 70 2.38 -12.84 19.11
CA GLY A 70 1.94 -13.41 17.83
C GLY A 70 0.45 -13.73 17.85
N SER A 71 -0.27 -13.14 16.89
CA SER A 71 -1.61 -13.58 16.47
C SER A 71 -1.48 -14.60 15.31
N GLN A 72 -2.59 -14.98 14.66
CA GLN A 72 -2.54 -15.87 13.48
C GLN A 72 -1.63 -15.34 12.36
N GLY A 73 -1.32 -14.04 12.34
CA GLY A 73 -0.39 -13.44 11.39
C GLY A 73 1.07 -13.35 11.84
N LEU A 74 1.44 -13.88 13.01
CA LEU A 74 2.80 -13.86 13.60
C LEU A 74 3.46 -12.48 13.75
N VAL A 75 2.74 -11.41 13.41
CA VAL A 75 3.20 -10.02 13.45
C VAL A 75 2.24 -9.23 14.32
N TYR A 76 2.79 -8.44 15.24
CA TYR A 76 2.05 -7.47 16.04
C TYR A 76 1.97 -6.12 15.33
N LEU A 77 0.76 -5.58 15.16
CA LEU A 77 0.52 -4.26 14.53
C LEU A 77 -0.11 -3.25 15.50
N GLY A 78 -0.19 -3.57 16.78
CA GLY A 78 -0.72 -2.70 17.82
C GLY A 78 -1.75 -3.40 18.70
N PRO A 79 -2.22 -2.75 19.77
CA PRO A 79 -3.20 -3.36 20.65
C PRO A 79 -4.55 -3.44 19.92
N VAL A 80 -5.43 -4.32 20.39
CA VAL A 80 -6.75 -4.47 19.77
C VAL A 80 -7.55 -3.17 19.76
N GLN A 81 -8.49 -3.06 18.82
CA GLN A 81 -9.37 -1.91 18.69
C GLN A 81 -10.02 -1.51 20.03
N GLY A 82 -10.03 -0.21 20.32
CA GLY A 82 -10.59 0.36 21.55
C GLY A 82 -9.62 0.41 22.73
N VAL A 83 -8.46 -0.25 22.64
CA VAL A 83 -7.38 -0.13 23.64
C VAL A 83 -6.43 0.98 23.23
N PRO A 84 -6.25 2.06 24.02
CA PRO A 84 -5.27 3.09 23.71
C PRO A 84 -3.85 2.50 23.65
N PRO A 85 -3.04 2.81 22.61
CA PRO A 85 -1.67 2.32 22.54
C PRO A 85 -0.83 2.88 23.70
N SER A 86 -0.07 2.05 24.39
CA SER A 86 0.99 2.49 25.33
C SER A 86 2.29 2.72 24.55
N ILE A 87 3.31 3.34 25.15
CA ILE A 87 4.64 3.42 24.51
C ILE A 87 5.21 2.03 24.23
N GLN A 88 4.98 1.07 25.15
CA GLN A 88 5.40 -0.32 24.95
C GLN A 88 4.72 -0.96 23.73
N HIS A 89 3.42 -0.69 23.52
CA HIS A 89 2.73 -1.15 22.31
C HIS A 89 3.35 -0.57 21.05
N LEU A 90 3.60 0.74 21.02
CA LEU A 90 4.16 1.39 19.83
C LEU A 90 5.58 0.91 19.53
N GLN A 91 6.40 0.75 20.57
CA GLN A 91 7.75 0.21 20.43
C GLN A 91 7.72 -1.24 19.92
N ALA A 92 6.82 -2.08 20.45
CA ALA A 92 6.67 -3.45 19.99
C ALA A 92 6.23 -3.54 18.51
N VAL A 93 5.45 -2.59 18.00
CA VAL A 93 5.15 -2.52 16.56
C VAL A 93 6.43 -2.32 15.78
N LEU A 94 7.25 -1.34 16.16
CA LEU A 94 8.52 -1.07 15.47
C LEU A 94 9.48 -2.25 15.55
N ASP A 95 9.70 -2.78 16.76
CA ASP A 95 10.64 -3.89 17.00
C ASP A 95 10.28 -5.16 16.20
N GLN A 96 9.00 -5.38 15.92
CA GLN A 96 8.53 -6.56 15.21
C GLN A 96 8.32 -6.35 13.70
N THR A 97 8.41 -5.12 13.19
CA THR A 97 8.07 -4.83 11.79
C THR A 97 9.14 -4.06 11.02
N LEU A 98 9.87 -3.17 11.68
CA LEU A 98 10.84 -2.32 11.02
C LEU A 98 12.09 -3.12 10.65
N ASP A 99 12.36 -3.22 9.35
CA ASP A 99 13.46 -3.99 8.75
C ASP A 99 13.45 -5.49 9.13
N VAL A 100 12.31 -6.00 9.62
CA VAL A 100 12.10 -7.41 9.96
C VAL A 100 11.55 -8.14 8.74
N MET A 101 12.22 -9.23 8.34
CA MET A 101 11.73 -10.09 7.25
C MET A 101 10.50 -10.89 7.71
N PRO A 102 9.44 -10.97 6.90
CA PRO A 102 8.30 -11.84 7.20
C PRO A 102 8.72 -13.33 7.19
N VAL A 103 7.97 -14.17 7.90
CA VAL A 103 8.20 -15.63 7.92
C VAL A 103 8.03 -16.26 6.53
N LEU A 104 7.08 -15.75 5.75
CA LEU A 104 6.97 -16.08 4.33
C LEU A 104 8.04 -15.32 3.53
N LYS A 105 8.50 -15.91 2.43
CA LYS A 105 9.55 -15.31 1.59
C LYS A 105 9.00 -14.19 0.70
N ALA A 106 8.79 -13.00 1.26
CA ALA A 106 8.32 -11.85 0.49
C ALA A 106 9.39 -11.22 -0.41
N GLY A 107 10.68 -11.45 -0.10
CA GLY A 107 11.81 -10.76 -0.74
C GLY A 107 12.05 -9.35 -0.22
N MET A 108 11.30 -8.89 0.78
CA MET A 108 11.43 -7.57 1.40
C MET A 108 10.98 -7.58 2.88
N PRO A 109 11.39 -6.59 3.69
CA PRO A 109 10.93 -6.42 5.06
C PRO A 109 9.42 -6.17 5.19
N LEU A 110 8.88 -6.40 6.39
CA LEU A 110 7.52 -6.03 6.77
C LEU A 110 7.31 -4.52 6.58
N ILE A 111 8.22 -3.71 7.09
CA ILE A 111 8.31 -2.26 6.87
C ILE A 111 9.76 -1.90 6.58
N THR A 112 9.99 -1.17 5.47
CA THR A 112 11.27 -0.57 5.13
C THR A 112 11.19 0.93 5.37
N ALA A 113 11.98 1.45 6.31
CA ALA A 113 11.98 2.88 6.62
C ALA A 113 12.24 3.73 5.37
N GLY A 114 11.39 4.74 5.13
CA GLY A 114 11.51 5.64 3.99
C GLY A 114 10.98 5.07 2.66
N ASN A 115 10.57 3.80 2.59
CA ASN A 115 10.15 3.18 1.35
C ASN A 115 8.90 2.31 1.51
N ALA A 116 7.73 2.91 1.27
CA ALA A 116 6.44 2.24 1.33
C ALA A 116 6.29 1.13 0.27
N GLU A 117 6.91 1.30 -0.90
CA GLU A 117 6.88 0.30 -1.98
C GLU A 117 7.71 -0.93 -1.63
N GLN A 118 8.81 -0.78 -0.88
CA GLN A 118 9.62 -1.89 -0.38
C GLN A 118 9.15 -2.40 0.99
N SER A 119 7.89 -2.15 1.35
CA SER A 119 7.29 -2.59 2.61
C SER A 119 6.20 -3.61 2.35
N PHE A 120 6.40 -4.86 2.79
CA PHE A 120 5.43 -5.93 2.57
C PHE A 120 4.05 -5.62 3.17
N LEU A 121 4.00 -4.87 4.28
CA LEU A 121 2.76 -4.37 4.87
C LEU A 121 1.89 -3.63 3.84
N MET A 122 2.50 -2.80 3.00
CA MET A 122 1.75 -2.02 2.02
C MET A 122 1.28 -2.87 0.85
N HIS A 123 2.03 -3.88 0.44
CA HIS A 123 1.55 -4.84 -0.56
C HIS A 123 0.31 -5.61 -0.09
N LYS A 124 0.25 -5.93 1.20
CA LYS A 124 -0.93 -6.51 1.85
C LYS A 124 -2.11 -5.54 1.88
N ALA A 125 -1.87 -4.30 2.29
CA ALA A 125 -2.92 -3.29 2.45
C ALA A 125 -3.47 -2.77 1.10
N ASP A 126 -2.63 -2.75 0.06
CA ASP A 126 -2.97 -2.23 -1.27
C ASP A 126 -3.45 -3.31 -2.23
N ASN A 127 -3.46 -4.58 -1.80
CA ASN A 127 -3.78 -5.72 -2.66
C ASN A 127 -2.91 -5.76 -3.93
N THR A 128 -1.60 -5.56 -3.78
CA THR A 128 -0.65 -5.60 -4.90
C THR A 128 0.18 -6.89 -4.91
N LEU A 129 -0.38 -7.96 -4.34
CA LEU A 129 0.33 -9.23 -4.14
C LEU A 129 0.69 -9.92 -5.47
N ALA A 130 -0.06 -9.66 -6.54
CA ALA A 130 0.16 -10.19 -7.88
C ALA A 130 0.99 -9.27 -8.80
N CYS A 131 1.42 -8.10 -8.33
CA CYS A 131 2.07 -7.07 -9.14
C CYS A 131 3.56 -7.34 -9.45
N GLY A 132 4.02 -8.59 -9.33
CA GLY A 132 5.37 -9.03 -9.75
C GLY A 132 6.55 -8.58 -8.87
N LYS A 133 6.33 -7.86 -7.77
CA LYS A 133 7.40 -7.35 -6.88
C LYS A 133 7.77 -8.27 -5.73
N LEU A 134 6.98 -9.30 -5.47
CA LEU A 134 7.13 -10.16 -4.29
C LEU A 134 7.67 -11.54 -4.71
N GLU A 135 8.69 -12.03 -4.01
CA GLU A 135 9.22 -13.37 -4.25
C GLU A 135 8.18 -14.47 -4.00
N CYS A 136 7.31 -14.27 -3.00
CA CYS A 136 6.23 -15.19 -2.67
C CYS A 136 5.13 -15.27 -3.75
N ALA A 137 5.14 -14.39 -4.74
CA ALA A 137 4.16 -14.42 -5.83
C ALA A 137 4.48 -15.54 -6.83
N ALA A 138 5.75 -15.96 -6.94
CA ALA A 138 6.18 -17.01 -7.86
C ALA A 138 5.56 -18.38 -7.56
N ASN A 139 4.99 -18.57 -6.37
CA ASN A 139 4.38 -19.81 -5.91
C ASN A 139 3.06 -19.60 -5.16
N ASP A 140 2.39 -18.46 -5.38
CA ASP A 140 1.13 -18.08 -4.71
C ASP A 140 1.18 -18.13 -3.17
N ALA A 141 2.39 -18.05 -2.58
CA ALA A 141 2.61 -18.16 -1.14
C ALA A 141 2.54 -16.81 -0.41
N CYS A 142 2.24 -15.72 -1.12
CA CYS A 142 2.07 -14.41 -0.50
C CYS A 142 0.86 -14.35 0.42
N GLY A 143 -0.04 -15.34 0.40
CA GLY A 143 -1.28 -15.35 1.16
C GLY A 143 -2.28 -14.30 0.66
N ALA A 144 -3.25 -13.93 1.50
CA ALA A 144 -4.31 -13.00 1.12
C ALA A 144 -3.96 -11.53 1.42
N PRO A 145 -4.64 -10.58 0.75
CA PRO A 145 -4.62 -9.16 1.12
C PRO A 145 -5.14 -8.94 2.56
N MET A 146 -4.81 -7.78 3.12
CA MET A 146 -5.28 -7.38 4.45
C MET A 146 -6.10 -6.09 4.37
N PRO A 147 -7.22 -6.02 5.09
CA PRO A 147 -7.69 -6.98 6.09
C PRO A 147 -8.27 -8.27 5.51
N TYR A 148 -8.00 -9.40 6.15
CA TYR A 148 -8.44 -10.70 5.64
C TYR A 148 -9.97 -10.81 5.61
N GLN A 149 -10.53 -11.19 4.45
CA GLN A 149 -11.98 -11.35 4.22
C GLN A 149 -12.82 -10.11 4.55
N ARG A 150 -12.24 -8.91 4.41
CA ARG A 150 -12.94 -7.64 4.54
C ARG A 150 -12.49 -6.68 3.47
N ASP A 151 -13.23 -5.59 3.32
CA ASP A 151 -12.83 -4.48 2.47
C ASP A 151 -11.51 -3.88 2.96
N LEU A 152 -10.69 -3.44 2.01
CA LEU A 152 -9.46 -2.72 2.30
C LEU A 152 -9.77 -1.41 3.05
N ALA A 153 -8.85 -0.98 3.91
CA ALA A 153 -8.89 0.37 4.47
C ALA A 153 -9.00 1.41 3.35
N SER A 154 -9.62 2.56 3.61
CA SER A 154 -9.78 3.62 2.60
C SER A 154 -8.43 4.05 2.01
N ALA A 155 -8.43 4.59 0.79
CA ALA A 155 -7.19 5.08 0.17
C ALA A 155 -6.50 6.15 1.04
N GLU A 156 -7.27 7.00 1.71
CA GLU A 156 -6.77 8.01 2.65
C GLU A 156 -6.10 7.37 3.86
N ASP A 157 -6.71 6.33 4.44
CA ASP A 157 -6.14 5.65 5.60
C ASP A 157 -4.87 4.89 5.25
N ARG A 158 -4.84 4.22 4.08
CA ARG A 158 -3.61 3.61 3.57
C ARG A 158 -2.53 4.66 3.31
N ASN A 159 -2.91 5.87 2.85
CA ASN A 159 -1.97 6.97 2.68
C ASN A 159 -1.36 7.43 4.01
N LYS A 160 -2.07 7.41 5.13
CA LYS A 160 -1.47 7.71 6.45
C LYS A 160 -0.31 6.76 6.77
N ILE A 161 -0.49 5.46 6.50
CA ILE A 161 0.57 4.45 6.67
C ILE A 161 1.73 4.73 5.71
N ARG A 162 1.47 4.94 4.41
CA ARG A 162 2.53 5.24 3.42
C ARG A 162 3.33 6.48 3.79
N ARG A 163 2.68 7.57 4.21
CA ARG A 163 3.35 8.82 4.61
C ARG A 163 4.24 8.60 5.82
N TRP A 164 3.74 7.91 6.84
CA TRP A 164 4.53 7.56 8.01
C TRP A 164 5.75 6.71 7.66
N ILE A 165 5.60 5.68 6.80
CA ILE A 165 6.73 4.88 6.32
C ILE A 165 7.73 5.77 5.55
N ALA A 166 7.25 6.57 4.61
CA ALA A 166 8.09 7.47 3.81
C ALA A 166 8.84 8.52 4.65
N GLN A 167 8.29 8.92 5.81
CA GLN A 167 8.94 9.80 6.78
C GLN A 167 9.91 9.07 7.73
N GLY A 168 10.18 7.79 7.49
CA GLY A 168 11.14 6.96 8.21
C GLY A 168 10.53 6.08 9.30
N ALA A 169 9.22 5.86 9.30
CA ALA A 169 8.52 4.96 10.22
C ALA A 169 8.85 5.20 11.71
N LYS A 170 8.87 6.46 12.14
CA LYS A 170 9.36 6.87 13.45
C LYS A 170 8.34 6.67 14.58
N LEU A 171 8.85 6.60 15.81
CA LEU A 171 8.07 6.78 17.04
C LEU A 171 8.06 8.28 17.40
N ASN A 172 7.04 8.99 16.94
CA ASN A 172 6.84 10.44 17.15
C ASN A 172 5.45 10.76 17.70
#